data_AF-A0A3B0BM22-F1
#
_entry.id   AF-A0A3B0BM22-F1
#
_cell.length_a   1.000
_cell.length_b   1.000
_cell.length_c   1.000
_cell.angle_alpha   90.00
_cell.angle_beta   90.00
_cell.angle_gamma   90.00
#
_symmetry.space_group_name_H-M   'P 1'
#
loop_
_entity.id
_entity.type
_entity.pdbx_description
1 polymer ?
#
loop_
_entity_poly.entity_id
_entity_poly.type
_entity_poly.pdbx_seq_one_letter_code
_entity_poly.pdbx_strand_id
1 'polypeptide(L)'
;MNKEEFLKIKEAYKSARTEERESIIDFLLNKKDNDGNLVFLKEKDGTDTFVKTSGGCGKPNYSSGGTLSRPYDLSNHMYIDLSYKGNEILISLQSFDIDPNSKELHVLYDRIGILFEPSKKIPISKDCYTITKVSDAFLKMETTNWELPLSEADMEEMVNYIINHYEE
;
A
#
# COMPACT_ATOMS: atom_id res chain seq x y z
N MET A 1 5.53 22.02 -21.84
CA MET A 1 4.31 21.41 -21.28
C MET A 1 3.37 22.49 -20.78
N ASN A 2 2.15 22.56 -21.29
CA ASN A 2 1.16 23.54 -20.82
C ASN A 2 0.30 22.95 -19.67
N LYS A 3 -0.52 23.79 -19.02
CA LYS A 3 -1.35 23.37 -17.89
C LYS A 3 -2.29 22.21 -18.23
N GLU A 4 -2.90 22.24 -19.43
CA GLU A 4 -3.85 21.22 -19.86
C GLU A 4 -3.15 19.87 -20.08
N GLU A 5 -1.99 19.89 -20.72
CA GLU A 5 -1.14 18.73 -20.95
C GLU A 5 -0.70 18.08 -19.63
N PHE A 6 -0.27 18.90 -18.66
CA PHE A 6 0.07 18.39 -17.33
C PHE A 6 -1.12 17.70 -16.64
N LEU A 7 -2.31 18.29 -16.73
CA LEU A 7 -3.52 17.70 -16.15
C LEU A 7 -3.89 16.38 -16.83
N LYS A 8 -3.75 16.29 -18.16
CA LYS A 8 -3.97 15.03 -18.90
C LYS A 8 -3.02 13.93 -18.44
N ILE A 9 -1.73 14.24 -18.30
CA ILE A 9 -0.73 13.28 -17.80
C ILE A 9 -1.04 12.85 -16.37
N LYS A 10 -1.42 13.80 -15.51
CA LYS A 10 -1.78 13.52 -14.12
C LYS A 10 -2.96 12.55 -14.02
N GLU A 11 -4.02 12.76 -14.80
CA GLU A 11 -5.17 11.84 -14.81
C GLU A 11 -4.81 10.49 -15.41
N ALA A 12 -4.03 10.45 -16.50
CA ALA A 12 -3.55 9.19 -17.09
C ALA A 12 -2.71 8.37 -16.08
N TYR A 13 -1.82 9.02 -15.33
CA TYR A 13 -1.05 8.37 -14.28
C TYR A 13 -1.95 7.79 -13.17
N LYS A 14 -2.97 8.54 -12.74
CA LYS A 14 -3.94 8.08 -11.74
C LYS A 14 -4.74 6.87 -12.22
N SER A 15 -5.16 6.86 -13.49
CA SER A 15 -5.83 5.72 -14.11
C SER A 15 -4.91 4.50 -14.14
N ALA A 16 -3.68 4.64 -14.65
CA ALA A 16 -2.71 3.54 -14.72
C ALA A 16 -2.41 2.93 -13.34
N ARG A 17 -2.29 3.78 -12.31
CA ARG A 17 -2.12 3.34 -10.91
C ARG A 17 -3.30 2.55 -10.37
N THR A 18 -4.52 2.92 -10.78
CA THR A 18 -5.74 2.22 -10.38
C THR A 18 -5.78 0.84 -11.05
N GLU A 19 -5.51 0.78 -12.35
CA GLU A 19 -5.45 -0.47 -13.12
C GLU A 19 -4.38 -1.42 -12.56
N GLU A 20 -3.21 -0.90 -12.19
CA GLU A 20 -2.14 -1.69 -11.56
C GLU A 20 -2.61 -2.32 -10.24
N ARG A 21 -3.25 -1.53 -9.37
CA ARG A 21 -3.80 -2.03 -8.10
C ARG A 21 -4.86 -3.11 -8.35
N GLU A 22 -5.75 -2.90 -9.32
CA GLU A 22 -6.80 -3.85 -9.68
C GLU A 22 -6.20 -5.16 -10.22
N SER A 23 -5.17 -5.07 -11.06
CA SER A 23 -4.42 -6.22 -11.57
C SER A 23 -3.82 -7.06 -10.44
N ILE A 24 -3.22 -6.43 -9.42
CA ILE A 24 -2.67 -7.14 -8.26
C ILE A 24 -3.77 -7.82 -7.45
N ILE A 25 -4.91 -7.15 -7.22
CA ILE A 25 -6.05 -7.73 -6.52
C ILE A 25 -6.59 -8.95 -7.28
N ASP A 26 -6.75 -8.82 -8.60
CA ASP A 26 -7.24 -9.90 -9.45
C ASP A 26 -6.27 -11.08 -9.44
N PHE A 27 -4.96 -10.84 -9.49
CA PHE A 27 -3.95 -11.89 -9.36
C PHE A 27 -4.09 -12.63 -8.02
N LEU A 28 -4.13 -11.91 -6.90
CA LEU A 28 -4.27 -12.49 -5.56
C LEU A 28 -5.53 -13.36 -5.43
N LEU A 29 -6.66 -12.91 -5.99
CA LEU A 29 -7.94 -13.64 -5.95
C LEU A 29 -8.01 -14.84 -6.89
N ASN A 30 -7.11 -14.95 -7.87
CA ASN A 30 -7.01 -16.09 -8.78
C ASN A 30 -5.85 -17.03 -8.42
N LYS A 31 -5.01 -16.66 -7.46
CA LYS A 31 -3.88 -17.46 -7.02
C LYS A 31 -4.35 -18.78 -6.43
N LYS A 32 -3.77 -19.88 -6.93
CA LYS A 32 -4.01 -21.24 -6.45
C LYS A 32 -2.79 -21.84 -5.78
N ASP A 33 -3.04 -22.68 -4.79
CA ASP A 33 -2.05 -23.58 -4.19
C ASP A 33 -1.77 -24.81 -5.09
N ASN A 34 -0.88 -25.68 -4.63
CA ASN A 34 -0.51 -26.91 -5.35
C ASN A 34 -1.67 -27.91 -5.49
N ASP A 35 -2.66 -27.84 -4.62
CA ASP A 35 -3.87 -28.67 -4.65
C ASP A 35 -4.97 -28.07 -5.53
N GLY A 36 -4.74 -26.88 -6.09
CA GLY A 36 -5.64 -26.16 -6.98
C GLY A 36 -6.71 -25.33 -6.26
N ASN A 37 -6.63 -25.18 -4.93
CA ASN A 37 -7.52 -24.33 -4.15
C ASN A 37 -7.08 -22.87 -4.21
N LEU A 38 -8.03 -21.94 -4.10
CA LEU A 38 -7.72 -20.52 -4.01
C LEU A 38 -7.02 -20.22 -2.69
N VAL A 39 -5.89 -19.52 -2.77
CA VAL A 39 -5.14 -19.10 -1.57
C VAL A 39 -5.89 -17.99 -0.86
N PHE A 40 -6.34 -16.97 -1.59
CA PHE A 40 -7.09 -15.86 -1.04
C PHE A 40 -8.52 -15.81 -1.59
N LEU A 41 -9.46 -15.42 -0.73
CA LEU A 41 -10.86 -15.18 -1.09
C LEU A 41 -11.21 -13.70 -0.92
N LYS A 42 -12.45 -13.31 -1.21
CA LYS A 42 -12.88 -11.93 -0.94
C LYS A 42 -13.23 -11.80 0.53
N GLU A 43 -12.95 -10.66 1.15
CA GLU A 43 -13.25 -10.42 2.58
C GLU A 43 -14.70 -10.78 2.96
N LYS A 44 -15.65 -10.44 2.08
CA LYS A 44 -17.09 -10.71 2.26
C LYS A 44 -17.43 -12.20 2.37
N ASP A 45 -16.53 -13.08 1.95
CA ASP A 45 -16.72 -14.54 1.99
C ASP A 45 -16.45 -15.09 3.41
N GLY A 46 -16.00 -14.24 4.35
CA GLY A 46 -15.98 -14.52 5.80
C GLY A 46 -14.85 -15.44 6.26
N THR A 47 -13.77 -15.53 5.47
CA THR A 47 -12.58 -16.33 5.78
C THR A 47 -11.54 -15.53 6.56
N ASP A 48 -10.56 -16.23 7.13
CA ASP A 48 -9.38 -15.63 7.78
C ASP A 48 -8.27 -15.27 6.77
N THR A 49 -8.39 -15.77 5.54
CA THR A 49 -7.47 -15.51 4.43
C THR A 49 -8.24 -14.85 3.28
N PHE A 50 -8.02 -13.55 3.09
CA PHE A 50 -8.82 -12.74 2.17
C PHE A 50 -8.09 -11.53 1.60
N VAL A 51 -8.63 -10.95 0.53
CA VAL A 51 -8.26 -9.63 0.00
C VAL A 51 -9.46 -8.69 0.07
N LYS A 52 -9.24 -7.46 0.53
CA LYS A 52 -10.25 -6.39 0.44
C LYS A 52 -10.30 -5.82 -0.96
N THR A 53 -11.42 -5.99 -1.63
CA THR A 53 -11.62 -5.48 -3.01
C THR A 53 -12.12 -4.04 -3.05
N SER A 54 -12.63 -3.51 -1.94
CA SER A 54 -13.16 -2.13 -1.85
C SER A 54 -12.24 -1.23 -1.03
N GLY A 55 -12.25 0.08 -1.33
CA GLY A 55 -11.37 1.04 -0.67
C GLY A 55 -9.93 1.01 -1.22
N GLY A 56 -8.94 1.07 -0.32
CA GLY A 56 -7.53 0.96 -0.72
C GLY A 56 -6.94 2.20 -1.39
N CYS A 57 -7.50 3.39 -1.11
CA CYS A 57 -6.92 4.64 -1.58
C CYS A 57 -7.11 5.77 -0.56
N GLY A 58 -6.26 6.79 -0.66
CA GLY A 58 -6.33 8.00 0.15
C GLY A 58 -7.56 8.85 -0.16
N LYS A 59 -7.93 9.72 0.79
CA LYS A 59 -9.15 10.53 0.71
C LYS A 59 -9.05 11.58 -0.43
N PRO A 60 -10.03 11.68 -1.34
CA PRO A 60 -9.98 12.64 -2.46
C PRO A 60 -10.20 14.11 -2.05
N ASN A 61 -10.63 14.36 -0.81
CA ASN A 61 -10.86 15.70 -0.25
C ASN A 61 -10.13 15.90 1.08
N TYR A 62 -8.86 15.50 1.13
CA TYR A 62 -8.04 15.62 2.34
C TYR A 62 -7.74 17.07 2.70
N SER A 63 -8.08 17.48 3.92
CA SER A 63 -7.88 18.85 4.42
C SER A 63 -6.95 18.94 5.63
N SER A 64 -6.33 17.83 6.05
CA SER A 64 -5.53 17.75 7.29
C SER A 64 -6.30 18.34 8.50
N GLY A 65 -7.54 17.89 8.69
CA GLY A 65 -8.41 18.41 9.76
C GLY A 65 -8.78 19.89 9.62
N GLY A 66 -8.72 20.46 8.41
CA GLY A 66 -9.03 21.87 8.14
C GLY A 66 -7.82 22.81 8.23
N THR A 67 -6.61 22.29 8.46
CA THR A 67 -5.38 23.11 8.50
C THR A 67 -4.87 23.53 7.13
N LEU A 68 -5.23 22.79 6.07
CA LEU A 68 -4.92 23.17 4.69
C LEU A 68 -5.93 24.21 4.19
N SER A 69 -5.44 25.21 3.45
CA SER A 69 -6.26 26.29 2.88
C SER A 69 -7.33 25.80 1.88
N ARG A 70 -7.14 24.61 1.33
CA ARG A 70 -8.09 23.90 0.47
C ARG A 70 -7.87 22.39 0.61
N PRO A 71 -8.88 21.55 0.27
CA PRO A 71 -8.70 20.12 0.20
C PRO A 71 -7.80 19.72 -0.98
N TYR A 72 -7.10 18.59 -0.82
CA TYR A 72 -6.26 17.95 -1.83
C TYR A 72 -6.70 16.51 -2.07
N ASP A 73 -6.45 16.03 -3.29
CA ASP A 73 -6.78 14.68 -3.71
C ASP A 73 -5.62 13.73 -3.36
N LEU A 74 -5.85 12.79 -2.43
CA LEU A 74 -4.91 11.74 -2.06
C LEU A 74 -5.23 10.37 -2.67
N SER A 75 -6.13 10.28 -3.66
CA SER A 75 -6.51 9.00 -4.28
C SER A 75 -5.34 8.24 -4.91
N ASN A 76 -4.22 8.90 -5.25
CA ASN A 76 -3.00 8.24 -5.72
C ASN A 76 -2.23 7.50 -4.62
N HIS A 77 -2.52 7.76 -3.35
CA HIS A 77 -1.98 6.99 -2.23
C HIS A 77 -2.79 5.69 -2.13
N MET A 78 -2.28 4.63 -2.74
CA MET A 78 -3.02 3.38 -2.98
C MET A 78 -2.42 2.23 -2.19
N TYR A 79 -3.28 1.34 -1.72
CA TYR A 79 -2.89 0.17 -0.94
C TYR A 79 -3.92 -0.94 -1.11
N ILE A 80 -3.52 -2.16 -0.74
CA ILE A 80 -4.34 -3.35 -0.72
C ILE A 80 -4.27 -3.92 0.69
N ASP A 81 -5.41 -3.95 1.36
CA ASP A 81 -5.55 -4.65 2.64
C ASP A 81 -5.87 -6.12 2.34
N LEU A 82 -5.16 -7.03 2.98
CA LEU A 82 -5.43 -8.45 2.91
C LEU A 82 -5.19 -9.10 4.28
N SER A 83 -5.65 -10.32 4.43
CA SER A 83 -5.42 -11.15 5.60
C SER A 83 -4.90 -12.51 5.14
N TYR A 84 -3.94 -13.06 5.86
CA TYR A 84 -3.45 -14.42 5.64
C TYR A 84 -3.46 -15.19 6.97
N LYS A 85 -4.28 -16.26 7.05
CA LYS A 85 -4.49 -17.06 8.28
C LYS A 85 -4.79 -16.20 9.51
N GLY A 86 -5.59 -15.15 9.32
CA GLY A 86 -5.99 -14.20 10.37
C GLY A 86 -5.00 -13.07 10.67
N ASN A 87 -3.87 -12.98 9.95
CA ASN A 87 -2.91 -11.90 10.11
C ASN A 87 -3.18 -10.78 9.08
N GLU A 88 -3.42 -9.56 9.58
CA GLU A 88 -3.65 -8.39 8.73
C GLU A 88 -2.36 -7.89 8.08
N ILE A 89 -2.39 -7.74 6.76
CA ILE A 89 -1.27 -7.33 5.93
C ILE A 89 -1.72 -6.16 5.05
N LEU A 90 -0.83 -5.18 4.85
CA LEU A 90 -1.04 -4.08 3.92
C LEU A 90 0.06 -4.08 2.87
N ILE A 91 -0.34 -4.19 1.61
CA ILE A 91 0.53 -3.94 0.45
C ILE A 91 0.32 -2.49 0.02
N SER A 92 1.35 -1.67 0.16
CA SER A 92 1.36 -0.28 -0.25
C SER A 92 1.97 -0.16 -1.64
N LEU A 93 1.30 0.55 -2.55
CA LEU A 93 1.86 0.90 -3.86
C LEU A 93 2.76 2.14 -3.78
N GLN A 94 3.16 2.53 -2.58
CA GLN A 94 4.21 3.52 -2.35
C GLN A 94 4.92 3.15 -1.05
N SER A 95 6.19 2.80 -1.11
CA SER A 95 6.91 2.39 0.09
C SER A 95 7.53 3.60 0.81
N PHE A 96 7.70 3.47 2.12
CA PHE A 96 8.49 4.41 2.91
C PHE A 96 9.93 3.93 2.98
N ASP A 97 10.88 4.83 2.79
CA ASP A 97 12.30 4.55 2.94
C ASP A 97 12.94 5.61 3.84
N ILE A 98 13.89 5.21 4.66
CA ILE A 98 14.70 6.15 5.45
C ILE A 98 16.11 6.04 4.92
N ASP A 99 16.55 7.06 4.18
CA ASP A 99 17.86 7.04 3.53
C ASP A 99 18.94 6.78 4.59
N PRO A 100 19.72 5.69 4.45
CA PRO A 100 20.73 5.34 5.43
C PRO A 100 21.79 6.43 5.62
N ASN A 101 21.98 7.32 4.64
CA ASN A 101 22.97 8.37 4.69
C ASN A 101 22.43 9.67 5.31
N SER A 102 21.38 10.25 4.74
CA SER A 102 20.80 11.52 5.20
C SER A 102 19.86 11.37 6.40
N LYS A 103 19.30 10.17 6.63
CA LYS A 103 18.21 9.89 7.57
C LYS A 103 16.90 10.60 7.22
N GLU A 104 16.76 11.06 5.98
CA GLU A 104 15.52 11.66 5.48
C GLU A 104 14.50 10.56 5.13
N LEU A 105 13.22 10.86 5.41
CA LEU A 105 12.11 9.99 5.05
C LEU A 105 11.72 10.26 3.59
N HIS A 106 11.79 9.21 2.77
CA HIS A 106 11.35 9.19 1.39
C HIS A 106 10.06 8.42 1.23
N VAL A 107 9.33 8.75 0.16
CA VAL A 107 8.21 7.97 -0.35
C VAL A 107 8.59 7.53 -1.76
N LEU A 108 8.76 6.23 -1.95
CA LEU A 108 9.10 5.64 -3.24
C LEU A 108 7.81 5.29 -3.97
N TYR A 109 7.49 6.02 -5.05
CA TYR A 109 6.22 5.89 -5.77
C TYR A 109 6.20 4.72 -6.77
N ASP A 110 7.37 4.20 -7.09
CA ASP A 110 7.65 3.10 -8.01
C ASP A 110 7.85 1.77 -7.28
N ARG A 111 7.92 1.75 -5.95
CA ARG A 111 8.19 0.53 -5.16
C ARG A 111 6.99 0.04 -4.37
N ILE A 112 6.91 -1.28 -4.22
CA ILE A 112 5.97 -1.93 -3.30
C ILE A 112 6.54 -1.92 -1.88
N GLY A 113 5.70 -1.54 -0.92
CA GLY A 113 5.97 -1.71 0.50
C GLY A 113 5.01 -2.72 1.12
N ILE A 114 5.48 -3.59 2.00
CA ILE A 114 4.62 -4.56 2.71
C ILE A 114 4.68 -4.28 4.21
N LEU A 115 3.53 -4.32 4.86
CA LEU A 115 3.40 -4.20 6.30
C LEU A 115 2.67 -5.44 6.83
N PHE A 116 3.39 -6.31 7.54
CA PHE A 116 2.89 -7.59 8.09
C PHE A 116 2.17 -7.48 9.45
N GLU A 117 2.13 -6.28 10.04
CA GLU A 117 1.43 -6.04 11.29
C GLU A 117 0.69 -4.70 11.26
N PRO A 118 -0.48 -4.60 11.93
CA PRO A 118 -1.14 -3.33 12.13
C PRO A 118 -0.21 -2.30 12.76
N SER A 119 -0.06 -1.17 12.09
CA SER A 119 0.74 -0.06 12.61
C SER A 119 0.18 0.44 13.94
N LYS A 120 1.09 0.76 14.87
CA LYS A 120 0.76 1.31 16.18
C LYS A 120 0.99 2.82 16.18
N LYS A 121 0.21 3.52 17.00
CA LYS A 121 0.38 4.96 17.18
C LYS A 121 1.51 5.23 18.16
N ILE A 122 2.62 5.75 17.67
CA ILE A 122 3.78 6.16 18.47
C ILE A 122 3.75 7.67 18.74
N PRO A 123 4.17 8.11 19.94
CA PRO A 123 4.34 9.53 20.23
C PRO A 123 5.59 10.07 19.51
N ILE A 124 5.46 11.22 18.85
CA ILE A 124 6.55 11.99 18.27
C ILE A 124 6.47 13.42 18.79
N SER A 125 7.61 13.97 19.20
CA SER A 125 7.76 15.39 19.52
C SER A 125 7.75 16.17 18.22
N LYS A 126 6.68 16.93 17.96
CA LYS A 126 6.61 17.80 16.77
C LYS A 126 7.43 19.08 16.98
N ASP A 127 7.52 19.53 18.23
CA ASP A 127 8.45 20.52 18.75
C ASP A 127 8.77 20.17 20.22
N CYS A 128 9.50 21.02 20.94
CA CYS A 128 9.87 20.77 22.33
C CYS A 128 8.69 20.76 23.32
N TYR A 129 7.45 21.01 22.88
CA TYR A 129 6.27 21.10 23.74
C TYR A 129 5.08 20.24 23.28
N THR A 130 5.03 19.82 22.01
CA THR A 130 3.87 19.12 21.44
C THR A 130 4.19 17.68 21.10
N ILE A 131 3.51 16.76 21.79
CA ILE A 131 3.54 15.33 21.48
C ILE A 131 2.35 15.03 20.56
N THR A 132 2.64 14.62 19.32
CA THR A 132 1.64 14.11 18.38
C THR A 132 1.77 12.59 18.29
N LYS A 133 0.66 11.88 18.10
CA LYS A 133 0.68 10.44 17.85
C LYS A 133 0.60 10.18 16.34
N VAL A 134 1.58 9.50 15.77
CA VAL A 134 1.57 9.09 14.35
C VAL A 134 1.67 7.57 14.25
N SER A 135 1.27 7.02 13.12
CA SER A 135 1.48 5.59 12.82
C SER A 135 2.98 5.30 12.68
N ASP A 136 3.44 4.18 13.23
CA ASP A 136 4.81 3.65 13.05
C ASP A 136 5.00 2.90 11.72
N ALA A 137 4.01 2.93 10.82
CA ALA A 137 4.09 2.24 9.52
C ALA A 137 5.33 2.63 8.72
N PHE A 138 5.75 3.89 8.76
CA PHE A 138 6.95 4.35 8.04
C PHE A 138 8.27 3.76 8.56
N LEU A 139 8.26 3.15 9.76
CA LEU A 139 9.41 2.45 10.34
C LEU A 139 9.36 0.95 10.08
N LYS A 140 8.16 0.39 10.01
CA LYS A 140 7.92 -1.07 9.94
C LYS A 140 7.64 -1.59 8.54
N MET A 141 7.21 -0.72 7.64
CA MET A 141 6.95 -1.12 6.27
C MET A 141 8.26 -1.57 5.63
N GLU A 142 8.25 -2.79 5.12
CA GLU A 142 9.36 -3.36 4.38
C GLU A 142 9.31 -2.82 2.96
N THR A 143 10.34 -2.05 2.59
CA THR A 143 10.53 -1.64 1.20
C THR A 143 11.12 -2.80 0.41
N THR A 144 10.44 -3.16 -0.68
CA THR A 144 10.80 -4.29 -1.52
C THR A 144 11.55 -3.82 -2.77
N ASN A 145 12.17 -4.76 -3.49
CA ASN A 145 12.84 -4.46 -4.76
C ASN A 145 11.89 -4.47 -5.96
N TRP A 146 10.62 -4.85 -5.79
CA TRP A 146 9.66 -4.88 -6.90
C TRP A 146 9.30 -3.48 -7.36
N GLU A 147 9.41 -3.26 -8.67
CA GLU A 147 9.14 -1.99 -9.33
C GLU A 147 7.81 -2.05 -10.07
N LEU A 148 7.00 -1.00 -9.94
CA LEU A 148 5.75 -0.88 -10.66
C LEU A 148 5.99 -0.52 -12.14
N PRO A 149 5.21 -1.09 -13.08
CA PRO A 149 4.18 -2.09 -12.88
C PRO A 149 4.75 -3.49 -12.64
N LEU A 150 4.09 -4.29 -11.80
CA LEU A 150 4.51 -5.65 -11.47
C LEU A 150 4.26 -6.59 -12.64
N SER A 151 5.26 -7.43 -12.94
CA SER A 151 5.04 -8.59 -13.78
C SER A 151 4.31 -9.70 -13.02
N GLU A 152 3.79 -10.69 -13.76
CA GLU A 152 3.20 -11.90 -13.15
C GLU A 152 4.21 -12.64 -12.26
N ALA A 153 5.50 -12.64 -12.64
CA ALA A 153 6.56 -13.24 -11.84
C ALA A 153 6.81 -12.47 -10.53
N ASP A 154 6.78 -11.14 -10.57
CA ASP A 154 6.92 -10.30 -9.37
C ASP A 154 5.73 -10.51 -8.42
N MET A 155 4.51 -10.60 -8.97
CA MET A 155 3.30 -10.88 -8.17
C MET A 155 3.34 -12.27 -7.54
N GLU A 156 3.83 -13.29 -8.26
CA GLU A 156 4.02 -14.64 -7.74
C GLU A 156 5.07 -14.66 -6.62
N GLU A 157 6.21 -13.99 -6.80
CA GLU A 157 7.24 -13.86 -5.77
C GLU A 157 6.70 -13.14 -4.54
N MET A 158 5.96 -12.05 -4.73
CA MET A 158 5.32 -11.30 -3.65
C MET A 158 4.33 -12.15 -2.84
N VAL A 159 3.53 -12.99 -3.49
CA VAL A 159 2.64 -13.91 -2.77
C VAL A 159 3.43 -14.92 -1.95
N ASN A 160 4.44 -15.53 -2.56
CA ASN A 160 5.28 -16.51 -1.86
C ASN A 160 6.00 -15.86 -0.67
N TYR A 161 6.47 -14.62 -0.83
CA TYR A 161 7.06 -13.83 0.25
C TYR A 161 6.08 -13.65 1.42
N ILE A 162 4.83 -13.29 1.11
CA ILE A 162 3.78 -13.13 2.13
C ILE A 162 3.49 -14.43 2.86
N ILE A 163 3.36 -15.55 2.13
CA ILE A 163 3.06 -16.86 2.70
C ILE A 163 4.22 -17.31 3.61
N ASN A 164 5.45 -17.24 3.10
CA ASN A 164 6.64 -17.70 3.82
C ASN A 164 6.86 -16.92 5.12
N HIS A 165 6.48 -15.63 5.17
CA HIS A 165 6.56 -14.83 6.40
C HIS A 165 5.81 -15.45 7.60
N TYR A 166 4.75 -16.25 7.35
CA TYR A 166 3.94 -16.86 8.41
C TYR A 166 4.05 -18.38 8.49
N GLU A 167 4.78 -19.02 7.58
CA GLU A 167 4.95 -20.48 7.55
C GLU A 167 6.34 -20.95 8.04
N GLU A 168 7.27 -20.02 8.28
CA GLU A 168 8.56 -20.24 8.97
C GLU A 168 8.46 -20.09 10.50
#